data_AF-A0A7X6TS00-F1
#
_entry.id   AF-A0A7X6TS00-F1
#
_cell.length_a   1.000
_cell.length_b   1.000
_cell.length_c   1.000
_cell.angle_alpha   90.00
_cell.angle_beta   90.00
_cell.angle_gamma   90.00
#
_symmetry.space_group_name_H-M   'P 1'
#
loop_
_entity.id
_entity.type
_entity.pdbx_description
1 polymer ?
#
loop_
_entity_poly.entity_id
_entity_poly.type
_entity_poly.pdbx_seq_one_letter_code
_entity_poly.pdbx_strand_id
1 'polypeptide(L)'
;QSIEKAYRYDEAIRGQRYVENTNILKPREFKKALEFAKEKKHGDLNNFILLKILVINDIVQTYGKVSRFFREIDLFGMDGNGDLYVLLNYSSEEDEVLVVKRLNEKGVCAEPVLEFQVGES
;
A
#
# COMPACT_ATOMS: atom_id res chain seq x y z
N GLN A 1 31.03 3.72 -18.82
CA GLN A 1 29.64 4.18 -19.00
C GLN A 1 28.61 3.04 -18.78
N SER A 2 28.74 2.24 -17.72
CA SER A 2 27.83 1.10 -17.50
C SER A 2 26.88 1.29 -16.31
N ILE A 3 27.32 2.01 -15.28
CA ILE A 3 26.54 2.25 -14.05
C ILE A 3 25.36 3.20 -14.31
N GLU A 4 25.58 4.28 -15.05
CA GLU A 4 24.53 5.27 -15.37
C GLU A 4 23.39 4.67 -16.20
N LYS A 5 23.70 3.74 -17.11
CA LYS A 5 22.68 3.05 -17.92
C LYS A 5 21.88 2.04 -17.09
N ALA A 6 22.54 1.30 -16.19
CA ALA A 6 21.87 0.40 -15.27
C ALA A 6 20.94 1.16 -14.32
N TYR A 7 21.43 2.26 -13.71
CA TYR A 7 20.65 3.11 -12.82
C TYR A 7 19.38 3.67 -13.51
N ARG A 8 19.51 4.21 -14.73
CA ARG A 8 18.36 4.70 -15.50
C ARG A 8 17.35 3.60 -15.86
N TYR A 9 17.82 2.37 -16.06
CA TYR A 9 16.97 1.23 -16.33
C TYR A 9 16.19 0.81 -15.08
N ASP A 10 16.86 0.74 -13.92
CA ASP A 10 16.22 0.47 -12.62
C ASP A 10 15.20 1.54 -12.25
N GLU A 11 15.51 2.82 -12.45
CA GLU A 11 14.55 3.92 -12.25
C GLU A 11 13.36 3.83 -13.20
N ALA A 12 13.58 3.49 -14.48
CA ALA A 12 12.49 3.31 -15.44
C ALA A 12 11.56 2.15 -15.06
N ILE A 13 12.08 1.07 -14.49
CA ILE A 13 11.27 -0.05 -13.98
C ILE A 13 10.55 0.36 -12.70
N ARG A 14 11.22 1.02 -11.76
CA ARG A 14 10.59 1.53 -10.54
C ARG A 14 9.48 2.52 -10.86
N GLY A 15 9.72 3.46 -11.77
CA GLY A 15 8.77 4.47 -12.20
C GLY A 15 7.53 3.89 -12.88
N GLN A 16 7.59 2.68 -13.44
CA GLN A 16 6.41 1.98 -13.93
C GLN A 16 5.54 1.43 -12.79
N ARG A 17 6.15 1.10 -11.65
CA ARG A 17 5.47 0.38 -10.56
C ARG A 17 5.07 1.24 -9.37
N TYR A 18 5.88 2.25 -9.06
CA TYR A 18 5.75 3.06 -7.86
C TYR A 18 5.52 4.52 -8.20
N VAL A 19 4.84 5.24 -7.30
CA VAL A 19 4.86 6.70 -7.28
C VAL A 19 6.30 7.16 -7.00
N GLU A 20 6.74 8.20 -7.71
CA GLU A 20 8.11 8.69 -7.66
C GLU A 20 8.59 8.92 -6.22
N ASN A 21 9.81 8.48 -5.89
CA ASN A 21 10.41 8.62 -4.56
C ASN A 21 9.64 7.97 -3.39
N THR A 22 8.71 7.05 -3.65
CA THR A 22 7.98 6.32 -2.60
C THR A 22 7.93 4.80 -2.87
N ASN A 23 7.47 4.01 -1.89
CA ASN A 23 7.10 2.61 -2.12
C ASN A 23 5.58 2.42 -2.27
N ILE A 24 4.87 3.46 -2.71
CA ILE A 24 3.44 3.39 -3.00
C ILE A 24 3.28 2.80 -4.40
N LEU A 25 2.67 1.62 -4.50
CA LEU A 25 2.35 0.98 -5.77
C LEU A 25 1.30 1.80 -6.55
N LYS A 26 1.52 1.96 -7.85
CA LYS A 26 0.53 2.53 -8.77
C LYS A 26 -0.70 1.62 -8.86
N PRO A 27 -1.87 2.14 -9.28
CA PRO A 27 -3.15 1.42 -9.19
C PRO A 27 -3.13 0.02 -9.81
N ARG A 28 -2.53 -0.10 -11.01
CA ARG A 28 -2.42 -1.39 -11.71
C ARG A 28 -1.56 -2.41 -10.94
N GLU A 29 -0.45 -1.97 -10.34
CA GLU A 29 0.44 -2.86 -9.62
C GLU A 29 -0.11 -3.23 -8.25
N PHE A 30 -0.77 -2.30 -7.57
CA PHE A 30 -1.44 -2.59 -6.30
C PHE A 30 -2.60 -3.57 -6.50
N LYS A 31 -3.40 -3.41 -7.55
CA LYS A 31 -4.44 -4.39 -7.92
C LYS A 31 -3.85 -5.80 -8.08
N LYS A 32 -2.75 -5.94 -8.82
CA LYS A 32 -2.07 -7.24 -9.00
C LYS A 32 -1.62 -7.84 -7.67
N ALA A 33 -1.05 -7.02 -6.78
CA ALA A 33 -0.62 -7.48 -5.46
C ALA A 33 -1.81 -7.95 -4.60
N LEU A 34 -2.93 -7.23 -4.65
CA LEU A 34 -4.14 -7.60 -3.94
C LEU A 34 -4.77 -8.89 -4.49
N GLU A 35 -4.88 -9.03 -5.82
CA GLU A 35 -5.40 -10.26 -6.44
C GLU A 35 -4.53 -11.46 -6.09
N PHE A 36 -3.20 -11.31 -6.11
CA PHE A 36 -2.28 -12.36 -5.69
C PHE A 36 -2.44 -12.74 -4.21
N ALA A 37 -2.69 -11.77 -3.33
CA ALA A 37 -2.97 -12.03 -1.92
C ALA A 37 -4.31 -12.77 -1.73
N LYS A 38 -5.34 -12.43 -2.53
CA LYS A 38 -6.62 -13.16 -2.58
C LYS A 38 -6.45 -14.59 -3.06
N GLU A 39 -5.70 -14.82 -4.14
CA GLU A 39 -5.43 -16.16 -4.68
C GLU A 39 -4.67 -17.04 -3.69
N LYS A 40 -3.72 -16.44 -2.95
CA LYS A 40 -2.92 -17.16 -1.95
C LYS A 40 -3.62 -17.40 -0.62
N LYS A 41 -4.81 -16.83 -0.40
CA LYS A 41 -5.55 -16.98 0.84
C LYS A 41 -5.99 -18.44 1.01
N HIS A 42 -5.17 -19.20 1.74
CA HIS A 42 -5.40 -20.60 2.09
C HIS A 42 -5.20 -20.79 3.59
N GLY A 43 -6.30 -20.96 4.33
CA GLY A 43 -6.28 -21.06 5.80
C GLY A 43 -5.87 -19.75 6.51
N ASP A 44 -5.67 -19.82 7.83
CA ASP A 44 -5.36 -18.65 8.67
C ASP A 44 -3.97 -18.04 8.43
N LEU A 45 -3.03 -18.84 7.90
CA LEU A 45 -1.62 -18.46 7.74
C LEU A 45 -1.33 -17.50 6.57
N ASN A 46 -2.31 -17.24 5.69
CA ASN A 46 -2.18 -16.33 4.54
C ASN A 46 -3.30 -15.28 4.53
N ASN A 47 -3.85 -14.93 5.70
CA ASN A 47 -4.86 -13.88 5.78
C ASN A 47 -4.23 -12.50 5.51
N PHE A 48 -5.03 -11.60 4.95
CA PHE A 48 -4.65 -10.21 4.76
C PHE A 48 -5.81 -9.30 5.15
N ILE A 49 -5.48 -8.05 5.48
CA ILE A 49 -6.44 -6.97 5.67
C ILE A 49 -6.09 -5.83 4.76
N LEU A 50 -7.11 -5.21 4.17
CA LEU A 50 -6.94 -4.02 3.35
C LEU A 50 -7.49 -2.82 4.13
N LEU A 51 -6.65 -1.82 4.35
CA LEU A 51 -7.05 -0.56 4.96
C LEU A 51 -6.99 0.57 3.94
N LYS A 52 -8.01 1.41 3.93
CA LYS A 52 -7.99 2.72 3.29
C LYS A 52 -7.51 3.77 4.30
N ILE A 53 -6.50 4.56 3.93
CA ILE A 53 -5.94 5.63 4.75
C ILE A 53 -6.43 6.95 4.18
N LEU A 54 -7.02 7.79 5.05
CA LEU A 54 -7.43 9.13 4.67
C LEU A 54 -6.19 9.97 4.30
N VAL A 55 -6.16 10.44 3.06
CA VAL A 55 -5.10 11.33 2.58
C VAL A 55 -5.38 12.75 3.06
N ILE A 56 -4.41 13.35 3.75
CA ILE A 56 -4.47 14.75 4.17
C ILE A 56 -3.53 15.55 3.27
N ASN A 57 -4.11 16.37 2.40
CA ASN A 57 -3.46 17.18 1.36
C ASN A 57 -2.85 16.37 0.21
N ASP A 58 -1.83 15.55 0.50
CA ASP A 58 -1.03 14.84 -0.49
C ASP A 58 -0.69 13.42 0.01
N ILE A 59 -0.79 12.45 -0.91
CA ILE A 59 -0.48 11.06 -0.69
C ILE A 59 0.97 10.83 -0.27
N VAL A 60 1.94 11.56 -0.84
CA VAL A 60 3.37 11.40 -0.51
C VAL A 60 3.64 11.86 0.92
N GLN A 61 3.06 12.99 1.32
CA GLN A 61 3.17 13.50 2.69
C GLN A 61 2.48 12.57 3.70
N THR A 62 1.29 12.08 3.35
CA THR A 62 0.55 11.11 4.16
C THR A 62 1.39 9.84 4.35
N TYR A 63 1.93 9.29 3.27
CA TYR A 63 2.81 8.13 3.27
C TYR A 63 4.06 8.32 4.15
N GLY A 64 4.74 9.46 4.07
CA GLY A 64 5.91 9.76 4.90
C GLY A 64 5.61 9.82 6.41
N LYS A 65 4.36 10.13 6.78
CA LYS A 65 3.92 10.07 8.18
C LYS A 65 3.64 8.63 8.61
N VAL A 66 2.93 7.87 7.79
CA VAL A 66 2.33 6.59 8.20
C VAL A 66 3.21 5.36 7.95
N SER A 67 4.05 5.36 6.91
CA SER A 67 4.82 4.19 6.46
C SER A 67 5.63 3.52 7.55
N ARG A 68 6.20 4.31 8.47
CA ARG A 68 6.99 3.83 9.62
C ARG A 68 6.21 2.96 10.62
N PHE A 69 4.88 2.97 10.56
CA PHE A 69 4.02 2.21 11.48
C PHE A 69 3.71 0.79 10.98
N PHE A 70 4.13 0.47 9.76
CA PHE A 70 3.84 -0.80 9.09
C PHE A 70 5.12 -1.60 8.89
N ARG A 71 4.97 -2.91 8.72
CA ARG A 71 6.09 -3.82 8.50
C ARG A 71 6.56 -3.71 7.06
N GLU A 72 7.79 -4.14 6.80
CA GLU A 72 8.36 -4.15 5.44
C GLU A 72 7.55 -5.02 4.47
N ILE A 73 6.88 -6.05 4.99
CA ILE A 73 6.03 -6.96 4.22
C ILE A 73 4.65 -6.38 3.89
N ASP A 74 4.24 -5.29 4.55
CA ASP A 74 2.96 -4.63 4.28
C ASP A 74 3.13 -3.72 3.03
N LEU A 75 2.17 -3.79 2.10
CA LEU A 75 2.30 -3.13 0.80
C LEU A 75 1.41 -1.89 0.74
N PHE A 76 1.97 -0.76 0.35
CA PHE A 76 1.20 0.44 0.07
C PHE A 76 0.85 0.53 -1.41
N GLY A 77 -0.31 1.08 -1.70
CA GLY A 77 -0.68 1.46 -3.06
C GLY A 77 -1.77 2.52 -3.09
N MET A 78 -2.06 3.01 -4.28
CA MET A 78 -3.10 4.02 -4.50
C MET A 78 -4.13 3.53 -5.50
N ASP A 79 -5.35 4.02 -5.41
CA ASP A 79 -6.36 3.83 -6.47
C ASP A 79 -6.28 4.93 -7.56
N GLY A 80 -7.19 4.87 -8.53
CA GLY A 80 -7.28 5.86 -9.61
C GLY A 80 -7.71 7.26 -9.13
N ASN A 81 -8.26 7.37 -7.91
CA ASN A 81 -8.71 8.64 -7.32
C ASN A 81 -7.61 9.31 -6.48
N GLY A 82 -6.48 8.64 -6.27
CA GLY A 82 -5.38 9.13 -5.44
C GLY A 82 -5.55 8.83 -3.95
N ASP A 83 -6.49 7.94 -3.58
CA ASP A 83 -6.62 7.47 -2.20
C ASP A 83 -5.50 6.48 -1.87
N LEU A 84 -5.01 6.52 -0.63
CA LEU A 84 -3.95 5.65 -0.13
C LEU A 84 -4.52 4.39 0.51
N TYR A 85 -3.96 3.24 0.17
CA TYR A 85 -4.30 1.95 0.75
C TYR A 85 -3.05 1.25 1.26
N VAL A 86 -3.25 0.37 2.25
CA VAL A 86 -2.23 -0.56 2.74
C VAL A 86 -2.80 -1.96 2.85
N LEU A 87 -2.06 -2.91 2.28
CA LEU A 87 -2.31 -4.34 2.39
C LEU A 87 -1.47 -4.90 3.53
N LEU A 88 -2.13 -5.23 4.63
CA LEU A 88 -1.51 -5.88 5.79
C LEU A 88 -1.39 -7.37 5.52
N ASN A 89 -0.17 -7.84 5.25
CA ASN A 89 0.08 -9.24 4.96
C ASN A 89 0.22 -10.06 6.25
N TYR A 90 -0.36 -11.25 6.30
CA TYR A 90 -0.30 -12.12 7.47
C TYR A 90 -0.85 -11.44 8.72
N SER A 91 -2.05 -10.87 8.60
CA SER A 91 -2.71 -10.12 9.67
C SER A 91 -4.08 -10.68 10.01
N SER A 92 -4.39 -10.70 11.29
CA SER A 92 -5.70 -11.07 11.85
C SER A 92 -6.54 -9.82 12.14
N GLU A 93 -7.83 -10.01 12.41
CA GLU A 93 -8.72 -8.92 12.84
C GLU A 93 -8.22 -8.23 14.12
N GLU A 94 -7.50 -8.93 15.01
CA GLU A 94 -6.88 -8.32 16.19
C GLU A 94 -5.74 -7.36 15.82
N ASP A 95 -4.95 -7.70 14.79
CA ASP A 95 -3.92 -6.82 14.25
C ASP A 95 -4.54 -5.56 13.63
N GLU A 96 -5.68 -5.71 12.95
CA GLU A 96 -6.43 -4.59 12.39
C GLU A 96 -6.77 -3.53 13.45
N VAL A 97 -7.43 -3.96 14.52
CA VAL A 97 -7.88 -3.08 15.61
C VAL A 97 -6.69 -2.35 16.21
N LEU A 98 -5.58 -3.06 16.41
CA LEU A 98 -4.37 -2.47 16.97
C LEU A 98 -3.72 -1.45 16.01
N VAL A 99 -3.65 -1.75 14.71
CA VAL A 99 -3.09 -0.86 13.69
C VAL A 99 -3.96 0.40 13.54
N VAL A 100 -5.28 0.24 13.39
CA VAL A 100 -6.23 1.36 13.26
C VAL A 100 -6.18 2.25 14.52
N LYS A 101 -6.14 1.65 15.71
CA LYS A 101 -6.00 2.41 16.97
C LYS A 101 -4.71 3.24 16.98
N ARG A 102 -3.57 2.64 16.62
CA ARG A 102 -2.27 3.33 16.57
C ARG A 102 -2.27 4.47 15.56
N LEU A 103 -2.91 4.30 14.40
CA LEU A 103 -3.04 5.37 13.40
C LEU A 103 -3.88 6.53 13.93
N ASN A 104 -5.01 6.24 14.56
CA ASN A 104 -5.88 7.24 15.16
C ASN A 104 -5.18 8.03 16.28
N GLU A 105 -4.39 7.36 17.13
CA GLU A 105 -3.55 8.02 18.16
C GLU A 105 -2.50 8.96 17.56
N LYS A 106 -2.19 8.84 16.27
CA LYS A 106 -1.29 9.70 15.50
C LYS A 106 -2.02 10.71 14.62
N GLY A 107 -3.34 10.82 14.75
CA GLY A 107 -4.18 11.73 13.97
C GLY A 107 -4.35 11.29 12.52
N VAL A 108 -4.23 9.99 12.23
CA VAL A 108 -4.41 9.42 10.90
C VAL A 108 -5.63 8.51 10.93
N CYS A 109 -6.66 8.89 10.18
CA CYS A 109 -7.84 8.06 10.02
C CYS A 109 -7.56 6.94 9.02
N ALA A 110 -7.86 5.71 9.40
CA ALA A 110 -7.84 4.55 8.52
C ALA A 110 -9.06 3.67 8.79
N GLU A 111 -9.61 3.06 7.74
CA GLU A 111 -10.76 2.18 7.82
C GLU A 111 -10.51 0.88 7.04
N PRO A 112 -10.99 -0.27 7.54
CA PRO A 112 -10.96 -1.51 6.78
C PRO A 112 -11.91 -1.42 5.59
N VAL A 113 -11.46 -1.93 4.45
CA VAL A 113 -12.28 -2.03 3.23
C VAL A 113 -12.21 -3.45 2.68
N LEU A 114 -13.34 -3.94 2.19
CA LEU A 114 -13.43 -5.29 1.61
C LEU A 114 -12.93 -5.34 0.16
N GLU A 115 -13.01 -4.20 -0.53
CA GLU A 115 -12.76 -4.13 -1.96
C GLU A 115 -11.87 -2.94 -2.32
N PHE A 116 -11.03 -3.15 -3.34
CA PHE A 116 -10.23 -2.11 -3.96
C PHE A 116 -10.76 -1.88 -5.37
N GLN A 117 -11.20 -0.66 -5.66
CA GLN A 117 -11.65 -0.29 -6.99
C GLN A 117 -10.52 0.46 -7.69
N VAL A 118 -10.09 -0.06 -8.85
CA VAL A 118 -9.31 0.77 -9.76
C VAL A 118 -10.31 1.70 -10.42
N GLY A 119 -10.31 2.97 -10.03
CA GLY A 119 -11.04 4.00 -10.74
C GLY A 119 -10.69 3.89 -12.23
N GLU A 120 -11.69 3.62 -13.06
CA GLU A 120 -11.53 3.62 -14.51
C GLU A 120 -11.16 5.04 -14.92
N SER A 121 -9.94 5.20 -15.45
CA SER A 121 -9.55 6.41 -16.18
C SER A 121 -10.01 6.30 -17.62
#